data_AF-K6H7P5-F1
#
_entry.id   AF-K6H7P5-F1
#
_cell.length_a   1.000
_cell.length_b   1.000
_cell.length_c   1.000
_cell.angle_alpha   90.00
_cell.angle_beta   90.00
_cell.angle_gamma   90.00
#
_symmetry.space_group_name_H-M   'P 1'
#
loop_
_entity.id
_entity.type
_entity.pdbx_description
1 polymer ?
#
loop_
_entity_poly.entity_id
_entity_poly.type
_entity_poly.pdbx_seq_one_letter_code
_entity_poly.pdbx_strand_id
1 'polypeptide(L)'
;MYSDLRYIAVFLAGVATALVLLRLLRRRASCSLTLEQRNLFGTNFGFFTTLYTFFLGFAVVSLWQTYNGADAAITDETDLLVVECRLSQSLPDSDGFRRALLRYVEAVRDPGWAMMRDGEPSDGAGALYDAVWGELRALAPAPDSHAQAMYTLMLSRLIDCNKLRHQRLLLIDGSLYTPIWVIIYLGVAFTLIGFYFIETGHKPADRFFIFMMLTMLVGNIFLLYELDTPFSGVICLDPDKFTEAAQAIRALGGL
;
A
#
# COMPACT_ATOMS: atom_id res chain seq x y z
N MET A 1 -9.49 -15.30 -7.76
CA MET A 1 -9.64 -16.11 -9.00
C MET A 1 -10.08 -15.31 -10.22
N TYR A 2 -11.17 -14.51 -10.19
CA TYR A 2 -11.46 -13.55 -11.30
C TYR A 2 -10.55 -12.32 -11.28
N SER A 3 -9.98 -11.99 -10.12
CA SER A 3 -8.91 -11.02 -9.91
C SER A 3 -7.68 -11.40 -10.75
N ASP A 4 -7.12 -12.58 -10.49
CA ASP A 4 -5.81 -13.03 -10.97
C ASP A 4 -5.70 -13.04 -12.51
N LEU A 5 -6.78 -13.43 -13.20
CA LEU A 5 -6.84 -13.41 -14.66
C LEU A 5 -6.82 -12.01 -15.26
N ARG A 6 -7.44 -11.01 -14.60
CA ARG A 6 -7.39 -9.61 -15.05
C ARG A 6 -5.99 -9.05 -14.90
N TYR A 7 -5.27 -9.42 -13.83
CA TYR A 7 -3.89 -8.98 -13.60
C TYR A 7 -2.90 -9.61 -14.56
N ILE A 8 -3.02 -10.92 -14.83
CA ILE A 8 -2.24 -11.58 -15.87
C ILE A 8 -2.52 -10.92 -17.23
N ALA A 9 -3.77 -10.58 -17.53
CA ALA A 9 -4.13 -9.88 -18.76
C ALA A 9 -3.52 -8.47 -18.85
N VAL A 10 -3.53 -7.69 -17.77
CA VAL A 10 -2.91 -6.34 -17.73
C VAL A 10 -1.40 -6.44 -17.86
N PHE A 11 -0.76 -7.38 -17.16
CA PHE A 11 0.68 -7.62 -17.25
C PHE A 11 1.09 -8.03 -18.67
N LEU A 12 0.40 -9.01 -19.26
CA LEU A 12 0.63 -9.45 -20.63
C LEU A 12 0.33 -8.34 -21.64
N ALA A 13 -0.71 -7.53 -21.42
CA ALA A 13 -1.03 -6.38 -22.26
C ALA A 13 0.06 -5.30 -22.18
N GLY A 14 0.62 -5.04 -20.99
CA GLY A 14 1.74 -4.13 -20.80
C GLY A 14 2.99 -4.59 -21.55
N VAL A 15 3.37 -5.86 -21.38
CA VAL A 15 4.48 -6.49 -22.12
C VAL A 15 4.23 -6.43 -23.63
N ALA A 16 3.04 -6.80 -24.09
CA ALA A 16 2.68 -6.76 -25.51
C ALA A 16 2.72 -5.33 -26.07
N THR A 17 2.21 -4.34 -25.33
CA THR A 17 2.21 -2.94 -25.74
C THR A 17 3.62 -2.40 -25.86
N ALA A 18 4.49 -2.68 -24.89
CA ALA A 18 5.90 -2.29 -24.93
C ALA A 18 6.65 -2.95 -26.10
N LEU A 19 6.39 -4.23 -26.40
CA LEU A 19 6.94 -4.92 -27.57
C LEU A 19 6.43 -4.32 -28.90
N VAL A 20 5.14 -3.96 -28.98
CA VAL A 20 4.55 -3.30 -30.15
C VAL A 20 5.13 -1.91 -30.35
N LEU A 21 5.29 -1.13 -29.28
CA LEU A 21 5.90 0.20 -29.31
C LEU A 21 7.35 0.12 -29.82
N LEU A 22 8.14 -0.79 -29.26
CA LEU A 22 9.50 -1.11 -29.72
C LEU A 22 9.54 -1.45 -31.21
N ARG A 23 8.60 -2.27 -31.67
CA ARG A 23 8.52 -2.69 -33.09
C ARG A 23 8.14 -1.53 -34.02
N LEU A 24 7.23 -0.65 -33.59
CA LEU A 24 6.86 0.57 -34.31
C LEU A 24 8.03 1.54 -34.40
N LEU A 25 8.75 1.76 -33.29
CA LEU A 25 9.97 2.58 -33.25
C LEU A 25 11.05 2.01 -34.18
N ARG A 26 11.29 0.68 -34.17
CA ARG A 26 12.18 -0.03 -35.11
C ARG A 26 11.77 0.12 -36.58
N ARG A 27 10.48 0.23 -36.87
CA ARG A 27 10.00 0.47 -38.24
C ARG A 27 10.11 1.92 -38.69
N ARG A 28 9.94 2.89 -37.78
CA ARG A 28 9.84 4.31 -38.12
C ARG A 28 11.18 5.03 -38.13
N ALA A 29 12.13 4.59 -37.31
CA ALA A 29 13.49 5.08 -37.31
C ALA A 29 14.37 3.96 -37.86
N SER A 30 14.86 4.08 -39.09
CA SER A 30 15.95 3.25 -39.61
C SER A 30 17.26 4.03 -39.43
N CYS A 31 17.76 4.14 -38.19
CA CYS A 31 19.06 4.72 -37.95
C CYS A 31 20.13 3.67 -38.21
N SER A 32 20.84 3.80 -39.35
CA SER A 32 22.03 3.01 -39.66
C SER A 32 23.21 3.49 -38.81
N LEU A 33 23.26 3.06 -37.55
CA LEU A 33 24.41 3.33 -36.67
C LEU A 33 25.54 2.34 -36.97
N THR A 34 26.77 2.86 -36.98
CA THR A 34 27.98 2.05 -37.12
C THR A 34 28.19 1.18 -35.88
N LEU A 35 28.92 0.07 -36.02
CA LEU A 35 29.17 -0.88 -34.94
C LEU A 35 29.88 -0.25 -33.72
N GLU A 36 30.80 0.70 -33.95
CA GLU A 36 31.43 1.50 -32.88
C GLU A 36 30.43 2.37 -32.12
N GLN A 37 29.52 3.04 -32.83
CA GLN A 37 28.47 3.86 -32.20
C GLN A 37 27.52 2.99 -31.39
N ARG A 38 27.15 1.81 -31.89
CA ARG A 38 26.34 0.82 -31.15
C ARG A 38 27.04 0.32 -29.90
N ASN A 39 28.34 0.05 -29.95
CA ASN A 39 29.11 -0.35 -28.76
C ASN A 39 29.20 0.78 -27.72
N LEU A 40 29.42 2.03 -28.14
CA LEU A 40 29.39 3.19 -27.24
C LEU A 40 28.00 3.37 -26.60
N PHE A 41 26.93 3.20 -27.37
CA PHE A 41 25.57 3.23 -26.85
C PHE A 41 25.30 2.08 -25.87
N GLY A 42 25.72 0.86 -26.19
CA GLY A 42 25.56 -0.31 -25.33
C GLY A 42 26.25 -0.16 -23.98
N THR A 43 27.49 0.33 -23.98
CA THR A 43 28.25 0.58 -22.75
C THR A 43 27.61 1.68 -21.88
N ASN A 44 27.24 2.82 -22.48
CA ASN A 44 26.58 3.91 -21.75
C ASN A 44 25.18 3.50 -21.25
N PHE A 45 24.44 2.73 -22.04
CA PHE A 45 23.15 2.18 -21.65
C PHE A 45 23.25 1.20 -20.49
N GLY A 46 24.34 0.42 -20.42
CA GLY A 46 24.64 -0.45 -19.28
C GLY A 46 24.77 0.34 -17.97
N PHE A 47 25.47 1.46 -17.97
CA PHE A 47 25.57 2.35 -16.81
C PHE A 47 24.20 2.91 -16.40
N PHE A 48 23.42 3.40 -17.35
CA PHE A 48 22.07 3.91 -17.09
C PHE A 48 21.16 2.83 -16.49
N THR A 49 21.13 1.64 -17.10
CA THR A 49 20.27 0.54 -16.65
C THR A 49 20.67 0.05 -15.26
N THR A 50 21.96 0.06 -14.95
CA THR A 50 22.47 -0.28 -13.62
C THR A 50 21.95 0.72 -12.58
N LEU A 51 22.13 2.02 -12.81
CA LEU A 51 21.62 3.07 -11.91
C LEU A 51 20.10 3.02 -11.74
N TYR A 52 19.38 2.80 -12.84
CA TYR A 52 17.93 2.70 -12.83
C TYR A 52 17.44 1.45 -12.08
N THR A 53 18.14 0.32 -12.20
CA THR A 53 17.81 -0.91 -11.45
C THR A 53 17.99 -0.69 -9.95
N PHE A 54 19.06 0.00 -9.53
CA PHE A 54 19.25 0.38 -8.13
C PHE A 54 18.11 1.28 -7.65
N PHE A 55 17.75 2.32 -8.41
CA PHE A 55 16.63 3.21 -8.08
C PHE A 55 15.32 2.43 -7.92
N LEU A 56 14.99 1.54 -8.87
CA LEU A 56 13.78 0.73 -8.83
C LEU A 56 13.78 -0.21 -7.62
N GLY A 57 14.92 -0.85 -7.32
CA GLY A 57 15.07 -1.69 -6.14
C GLY A 57 14.86 -0.92 -4.83
N PHE A 58 15.41 0.29 -4.72
CA PHE A 58 15.17 1.15 -3.56
C PHE A 58 13.70 1.57 -3.44
N ALA A 59 13.04 1.91 -4.55
CA ALA A 59 11.63 2.24 -4.55
C ALA A 59 10.77 1.05 -4.05
N VAL A 60 11.07 -0.17 -4.52
CA VAL A 60 10.38 -1.39 -4.07
C VAL A 60 10.58 -1.62 -2.57
N VAL A 61 11.82 -1.54 -2.08
CA VAL A 61 12.11 -1.74 -0.65
C VAL A 61 11.42 -0.67 0.21
N SER A 62 11.45 0.59 -0.22
CA SER A 62 10.79 1.68 0.50
C SER A 62 9.28 1.47 0.59
N LEU A 63 8.64 1.08 -0.51
CA LEU A 63 7.22 0.79 -0.53
C LEU A 63 6.87 -0.45 0.30
N TRP A 64 7.70 -1.49 0.26
CA TRP A 64 7.54 -2.66 1.11
C TRP A 64 7.61 -2.30 2.60
N GLN A 65 8.51 -1.39 2.99
CA GLN A 65 8.55 -0.90 4.37
C GLN A 65 7.29 -0.13 4.75
N THR A 66 6.79 0.73 3.86
CA THR A 66 5.54 1.46 4.08
C THR A 66 4.34 0.52 4.21
N TYR A 67 4.25 -0.50 3.35
CA TYR A 67 3.23 -1.55 3.41
C TYR A 67 3.26 -2.29 4.77
N ASN A 68 4.43 -2.72 5.23
CA ASN A 68 4.55 -3.37 6.54
C ASN A 68 4.24 -2.42 7.70
N GLY A 69 4.58 -1.14 7.58
CA GLY A 69 4.21 -0.12 8.55
C GLY A 69 2.70 0.09 8.64
N ALA A 70 2.00 0.02 7.50
CA ALA A 70 0.54 0.05 7.43
C ALA A 70 -0.08 -1.16 8.12
N ASP A 71 0.44 -2.35 7.83
CA ASP A 71 -0.02 -3.61 8.44
C ASP A 71 0.17 -3.63 9.97
N ALA A 72 1.34 -3.15 10.43
CA ALA A 72 1.63 -2.99 11.84
C ALA A 72 0.69 -1.97 12.50
N ALA A 73 0.45 -0.82 11.86
CA ALA A 73 -0.43 0.21 12.41
C ALA A 73 -1.88 -0.29 12.57
N ILE A 74 -2.38 -1.09 11.62
CA ILE A 74 -3.69 -1.72 11.73
C ILE A 74 -3.75 -2.71 12.88
N THR A 75 -2.72 -3.56 13.00
CA THR A 75 -2.62 -4.56 14.06
C THR A 75 -2.60 -3.89 15.44
N ASP A 76 -1.75 -2.88 15.60
CA ASP A 76 -1.64 -2.10 16.84
C ASP A 76 -2.95 -1.36 17.16
N GLU A 77 -3.65 -0.82 16.17
CA GLU A 77 -4.95 -0.17 16.36
C GLU A 77 -6.00 -1.18 16.86
N THR A 78 -6.09 -2.35 16.23
CA THR A 78 -7.02 -3.40 16.64
C THR A 78 -6.73 -3.91 18.05
N ASP A 79 -5.46 -4.12 18.39
CA ASP A 79 -5.04 -4.59 19.72
C ASP A 79 -5.37 -3.55 20.80
N LEU A 80 -5.09 -2.26 20.54
CA LEU A 80 -5.44 -1.19 21.47
C LEU A 80 -6.96 -1.15 21.72
N LEU A 81 -7.80 -1.28 20.70
CA LEU A 81 -9.26 -1.28 20.85
C LEU A 81 -9.77 -2.45 21.70
N VAL A 82 -9.21 -3.65 21.50
CA VAL A 82 -9.55 -4.83 22.32
C VAL A 82 -9.12 -4.64 23.78
N VAL A 83 -7.93 -4.08 24.00
CA VAL A 83 -7.43 -3.79 25.34
C VAL A 83 -8.25 -2.71 26.03
N GLU A 84 -8.66 -1.65 25.32
CA GLU A 84 -9.57 -0.61 25.83
C GLU A 84 -10.92 -1.21 26.25
N CYS A 85 -11.48 -2.12 25.46
CA CYS A 85 -12.68 -2.85 25.85
C CYS A 85 -12.46 -3.64 27.15
N ARG A 86 -11.32 -4.34 27.28
CA ARG A 86 -10.99 -5.09 28.51
C ARG A 86 -10.80 -4.18 29.72
N LEU A 87 -10.12 -3.04 29.57
CA LEU A 87 -9.94 -2.08 30.67
C LEU A 87 -11.28 -1.48 31.11
N SER A 88 -12.15 -1.17 30.16
CA SER A 88 -13.46 -0.58 30.46
C SER A 88 -14.36 -1.47 31.33
N GLN A 89 -14.16 -2.79 31.35
CA GLN A 89 -14.90 -3.70 32.24
C GLN A 89 -14.66 -3.43 33.73
N SER A 90 -13.53 -2.80 34.06
CA SER A 90 -13.22 -2.40 35.44
C SER A 90 -13.88 -1.09 35.87
N LEU A 91 -14.47 -0.35 34.93
CA LEU A 91 -15.19 0.90 35.19
C LEU A 91 -16.70 0.65 35.29
N PRO A 92 -17.41 1.34 36.21
CA PRO A 92 -18.87 1.33 36.25
C PRO A 92 -19.47 2.04 35.03
N ASP A 93 -20.62 1.56 34.54
CA ASP A 93 -21.40 2.14 33.42
C ASP A 93 -20.66 2.21 32.06
N SER A 94 -19.71 1.30 31.81
CA SER A 94 -18.90 1.28 30.58
C SER A 94 -19.60 0.66 29.36
N ASP A 95 -20.88 0.30 29.45
CA ASP A 95 -21.66 -0.32 28.36
C ASP A 95 -21.82 0.61 27.15
N GLY A 96 -21.93 1.92 27.38
CA GLY A 96 -21.97 2.93 26.32
C GLY A 96 -20.67 2.93 25.51
N PHE A 97 -19.53 2.99 26.22
CA PHE A 97 -18.19 2.95 25.63
C PHE A 97 -17.90 1.67 24.86
N ARG A 98 -18.21 0.48 25.43
CA ARG A 98 -18.01 -0.81 24.75
C ARG A 98 -18.83 -0.93 23.47
N ARG A 99 -20.07 -0.45 23.47
CA ARG A 99 -20.93 -0.41 22.28
C ARG A 99 -20.46 0.62 21.24
N ALA A 100 -19.87 1.74 21.67
CA ALA A 100 -19.26 2.70 20.76
C ALA A 100 -18.01 2.12 20.08
N LEU A 101 -17.14 1.43 20.83
CA LEU A 101 -15.98 0.72 20.29
C LEU A 101 -16.38 -0.34 19.27
N LEU A 102 -17.39 -1.16 19.59
CA LEU A 102 -17.87 -2.19 18.66
C LEU A 102 -18.41 -1.58 17.36
N ARG A 103 -19.25 -0.52 17.46
CA ARG A 103 -19.77 0.18 16.28
C ARG A 103 -18.66 0.81 15.43
N TYR A 104 -17.64 1.36 16.07
CA TYR A 104 -16.47 1.89 15.38
C TYR A 104 -15.74 0.81 14.58
N VAL A 105 -15.39 -0.32 15.22
CA VAL A 105 -14.69 -1.44 14.57
C VAL A 105 -15.52 -2.04 13.43
N GLU A 106 -16.82 -2.20 13.64
CA GLU A 106 -17.73 -2.70 12.60
C GLU A 106 -17.81 -1.76 11.40
N ALA A 107 -17.88 -0.44 11.64
CA ALA A 107 -17.93 0.54 10.56
C ALA A 107 -16.61 0.66 9.81
N VAL A 108 -15.46 0.54 10.49
CA VAL A 108 -14.15 0.50 9.83
C VAL A 108 -14.03 -0.74 8.95
N ARG A 109 -14.51 -1.90 9.43
CA ARG A 109 -14.56 -3.14 8.66
C ARG A 109 -15.46 -3.01 7.42
N ASP A 110 -16.68 -2.52 7.61
CA ASP A 110 -17.68 -2.37 6.54
C ASP A 110 -18.67 -1.27 6.93
N PRO A 111 -18.72 -0.10 6.24
CA PRO A 111 -18.23 0.16 4.88
C PRO A 111 -16.83 0.76 4.75
N GLY A 112 -16.16 1.11 5.85
CA GLY A 112 -14.93 1.91 5.82
C GLY A 112 -13.80 1.28 4.99
N TRP A 113 -13.63 -0.03 5.06
CA TRP A 113 -12.63 -0.75 4.26
C TRP A 113 -12.92 -0.69 2.77
N ALA A 114 -14.19 -0.72 2.37
CA ALA A 114 -14.58 -0.56 0.97
C ALA A 114 -14.25 0.85 0.48
N MET A 115 -14.51 1.88 1.29
CA MET A 115 -14.17 3.26 0.98
C MET A 115 -12.65 3.45 0.82
N MET A 116 -11.85 2.90 1.74
CA MET A 116 -10.39 2.95 1.67
C MET A 116 -9.85 2.21 0.44
N ARG A 117 -10.45 1.08 0.05
CA ARG A 117 -10.11 0.36 -1.18
C ARG A 117 -10.45 1.15 -2.44
N ASP A 118 -11.51 1.94 -2.41
CA ASP A 118 -11.93 2.77 -3.55
C ASP A 118 -11.14 4.11 -3.63
N GLY A 119 -10.22 4.35 -2.69
CA GLY A 119 -9.37 5.54 -2.65
C GLY A 119 -10.03 6.77 -2.03
N GLU A 120 -11.12 6.60 -1.28
CA GLU A 120 -11.79 7.70 -0.59
C GLU A 120 -10.95 8.14 0.63
N PRO A 121 -10.74 9.45 0.85
CA PRO A 121 -9.90 9.98 1.94
C PRO A 121 -10.50 9.79 3.34
N SER A 122 -11.58 9.01 3.45
CA SER A 122 -12.30 8.74 4.69
C SER A 122 -12.74 7.29 4.75
N ASP A 123 -12.71 6.73 5.96
CA ASP A 123 -13.27 5.40 6.27
C ASP A 123 -14.72 5.46 6.75
N GLY A 124 -15.40 6.63 6.67
CA GLY A 124 -16.78 6.81 7.12
C GLY A 124 -17.01 6.62 8.63
N ALA A 125 -15.96 6.27 9.40
CA ALA A 125 -16.05 5.93 10.82
C ALA A 125 -15.67 7.10 11.75
N GLY A 126 -15.40 8.29 11.21
CA GLY A 126 -14.99 9.46 11.99
C GLY A 126 -16.00 9.86 13.07
N ALA A 127 -17.28 9.96 12.73
CA ALA A 127 -18.32 10.30 13.70
C ALA A 127 -18.51 9.23 14.79
N LEU A 128 -18.27 7.96 14.46
CA LEU A 128 -18.31 6.85 15.42
C LEU A 128 -17.09 6.87 16.34
N TYR A 129 -15.93 7.26 15.81
CA TYR A 129 -14.75 7.49 16.62
C TYR A 129 -14.95 8.65 17.60
N ASP A 130 -15.56 9.76 17.15
CA ASP A 130 -15.92 10.88 18.03
C ASP A 130 -16.90 10.47 19.14
N ALA A 131 -17.80 9.53 18.85
CA ALA A 131 -18.68 8.93 19.86
C ALA A 131 -17.89 8.14 20.91
N VAL A 132 -16.86 7.38 20.53
CA VAL A 132 -15.97 6.70 21.49
C VAL A 132 -15.30 7.70 22.44
N TRP A 133 -14.81 8.83 21.92
CA TRP A 133 -14.27 9.92 22.74
C TRP A 133 -15.32 10.56 23.65
N GLY A 134 -16.56 10.70 23.18
CA GLY A 134 -17.69 11.18 23.96
C GLY A 134 -17.99 10.28 25.16
N GLU A 135 -18.11 8.97 24.91
CA GLU A 135 -18.38 7.96 25.94
C GLU A 135 -17.25 7.85 26.96
N LEU A 136 -15.98 7.90 26.51
CA LEU A 136 -14.84 7.92 27.45
C LEU A 136 -14.90 9.15 28.35
N ARG A 137 -15.15 10.34 27.80
CA ARG A 137 -15.27 11.57 28.61
C ARG A 137 -16.43 11.53 29.60
N ALA A 138 -17.53 10.85 29.26
CA ALA A 138 -18.65 10.66 30.16
C ALA A 138 -18.29 9.78 31.38
N LEU A 139 -17.31 8.89 31.21
CA LEU A 139 -16.75 8.02 32.25
C LEU A 139 -15.68 8.71 33.12
N ALA A 140 -15.46 10.02 32.96
CA ALA A 140 -14.44 10.75 33.71
C ALA A 140 -14.68 10.64 35.22
N PRO A 141 -13.75 10.03 35.99
CA PRO A 141 -13.95 9.84 37.41
C PRO A 141 -13.66 11.12 38.20
N ALA A 142 -14.11 11.17 39.45
CA ALA A 142 -13.84 12.32 40.32
C ALA A 142 -12.32 12.53 40.52
N PRO A 143 -11.86 13.79 40.65
CA PRO A 143 -10.46 14.08 40.97
C PRO A 143 -10.05 13.34 42.25
N ASP A 144 -8.84 12.77 42.25
CA ASP A 144 -8.24 11.96 43.34
C ASP A 144 -8.83 10.55 43.57
N SER A 145 -9.67 10.04 42.67
CA SER A 145 -10.08 8.64 42.71
C SER A 145 -8.97 7.68 42.22
N HIS A 146 -8.94 6.44 42.72
CA HIS A 146 -8.07 5.37 42.18
C HIS A 146 -8.30 5.17 40.67
N ALA A 147 -9.55 5.37 40.21
CA ALA A 147 -9.93 5.27 38.80
C ALA A 147 -9.25 6.34 37.90
N GLN A 148 -8.73 7.44 38.45
CA GLN A 148 -8.08 8.51 37.69
C GLN A 148 -6.83 8.02 36.94
N ALA A 149 -6.03 7.14 37.55
CA ALA A 149 -4.85 6.57 36.91
C ALA A 149 -5.23 5.70 35.71
N MET A 150 -6.31 4.90 35.84
CA MET A 150 -6.84 4.07 34.76
C MET A 150 -7.42 4.93 33.63
N TYR A 151 -8.22 5.94 33.97
CA TYR A 151 -8.78 6.88 33.00
C TYR A 151 -7.70 7.60 32.19
N THR A 152 -6.63 8.06 32.85
CA THR A 152 -5.49 8.70 32.18
C THR A 152 -4.77 7.74 31.24
N LEU A 153 -4.61 6.48 31.62
CA LEU A 153 -4.03 5.44 30.77
C LEU A 153 -4.89 5.16 29.53
N MET A 154 -6.22 5.01 29.71
CA MET A 154 -7.18 4.81 28.61
C MET A 154 -7.18 6.01 27.65
N LEU A 155 -7.14 7.22 28.19
CA LEU A 155 -7.06 8.44 27.39
C LEU A 155 -5.76 8.49 26.57
N SER A 156 -4.62 8.16 27.17
CA SER A 156 -3.33 8.10 26.46
C SER A 156 -3.36 7.09 25.32
N ARG A 157 -3.96 5.91 25.54
CA ARG A 157 -4.09 4.89 24.51
C ARG A 157 -5.05 5.28 23.40
N LEU A 158 -6.12 5.98 23.71
CA LEU A 158 -7.03 6.51 22.69
C LEU A 158 -6.36 7.62 21.84
N ILE A 159 -5.45 8.41 22.43
CA ILE A 159 -4.58 9.32 21.67
C ILE A 159 -3.69 8.53 20.71
N ASP A 160 -3.08 7.43 21.16
CA ASP A 160 -2.23 6.60 20.30
C ASP A 160 -3.04 5.88 19.21
N CYS A 161 -4.24 5.39 19.52
CA CYS A 161 -5.20 4.87 18.54
C CYS A 161 -5.55 5.92 17.48
N ASN A 162 -5.70 7.20 17.86
CA ASN A 162 -5.96 8.28 16.92
C ASN A 162 -4.77 8.52 15.97
N LYS A 163 -3.53 8.39 16.48
CA LYS A 163 -2.32 8.50 15.64
C LYS A 163 -2.27 7.36 14.62
N LEU A 164 -2.54 6.13 15.05
CA LEU A 164 -2.56 4.95 14.17
C LEU A 164 -3.66 5.07 13.10
N ARG A 165 -4.86 5.48 13.49
CA ARG A 165 -5.96 5.79 12.58
C ARG A 165 -5.55 6.84 11.54
N HIS A 166 -4.92 7.93 11.96
CA HIS A 166 -4.46 8.97 11.04
C HIS A 166 -3.39 8.45 10.08
N GLN A 167 -2.42 7.68 10.59
CA GLN A 167 -1.39 7.04 9.78
C GLN A 167 -1.98 6.11 8.72
N ARG A 168 -3.01 5.32 9.08
CA ARG A 168 -3.76 4.47 8.14
C ARG A 168 -4.43 5.30 7.04
N LEU A 169 -5.12 6.38 7.40
CA LEU A 169 -5.83 7.23 6.44
C LEU A 169 -4.87 7.97 5.48
N LEU A 170 -3.68 8.37 5.94
CA LEU A 170 -2.66 8.99 5.10
C LEU A 170 -2.12 8.08 3.99
N LEU A 171 -2.25 6.77 4.15
CA LEU A 171 -1.75 5.77 3.20
C LEU A 171 -2.73 5.46 2.07
N ILE A 172 -3.94 6.05 2.10
CA ILE A 172 -4.97 5.83 1.07
C ILE A 172 -4.58 6.48 -0.26
N ASP A 173 -4.02 7.70 -0.23
CA ASP A 173 -3.65 8.46 -1.44
C ASP A 173 -2.40 7.95 -2.16
N GLY A 174 -1.77 6.90 -1.64
CA GLY A 174 -0.50 6.37 -2.12
C GLY A 174 0.71 7.04 -1.46
N SER A 175 1.81 6.28 -1.37
CA SER A 175 3.02 6.73 -0.68
C SER A 175 4.00 7.46 -1.61
N LEU A 176 3.90 7.23 -2.92
CA LEU A 176 4.78 7.86 -3.90
C LEU A 176 4.22 9.18 -4.42
N TYR A 177 5.00 10.25 -4.23
CA TYR A 177 4.74 11.53 -4.86
C TYR A 177 4.82 11.44 -6.39
N THR A 178 3.99 12.23 -7.07
CA THR A 178 3.89 12.30 -8.54
C THR A 178 5.25 12.43 -9.26
N PRO A 179 6.24 13.22 -8.79
CA PRO A 179 7.54 13.30 -9.45
C PRO A 179 8.32 11.97 -9.48
N ILE A 180 8.14 11.10 -8.50
CA ILE A 180 8.79 9.77 -8.46
C ILE A 180 8.24 8.90 -9.60
N TRP A 181 6.93 8.90 -9.79
CA TRP A 181 6.27 8.23 -10.90
C TRP A 181 6.76 8.75 -12.26
N VAL A 182 6.95 10.06 -12.42
CA VAL A 182 7.54 10.63 -13.65
C VAL A 182 8.94 10.06 -13.93
N ILE A 183 9.80 9.95 -12.90
CA ILE A 183 11.14 9.37 -13.05
C ILE A 183 11.06 7.87 -13.40
N ILE A 184 10.12 7.12 -12.79
CA ILE A 184 9.90 5.70 -13.12
C ILE A 184 9.53 5.56 -14.60
N TYR A 185 8.53 6.31 -15.08
CA TYR A 185 8.08 6.25 -16.48
C TYR A 185 9.16 6.72 -17.46
N LEU A 186 9.90 7.77 -17.11
CA LEU A 186 11.03 8.24 -17.90
C LEU A 186 12.13 7.16 -18.00
N GLY A 187 12.41 6.48 -16.91
CA GLY A 187 13.34 5.34 -16.87
C GLY A 187 12.92 4.21 -17.80
N VAL A 188 11.64 3.83 -17.76
CA VAL A 188 11.07 2.83 -18.69
C VAL A 188 11.23 3.25 -20.13
N ALA A 189 10.91 4.51 -20.47
CA ALA A 189 11.05 5.03 -21.82
C ALA A 189 12.52 4.94 -22.30
N PHE A 190 13.48 5.33 -21.46
CA PHE A 190 14.91 5.20 -21.79
C PHE A 190 15.36 3.75 -21.94
N THR A 191 14.90 2.84 -21.07
CA THR A 191 15.19 1.40 -21.19
C THR A 191 14.66 0.81 -22.50
N LEU A 192 13.45 1.20 -22.92
CA LEU A 192 12.88 0.81 -24.22
C LEU A 192 13.69 1.38 -25.39
N ILE A 193 14.12 2.63 -25.32
CA ILE A 193 14.97 3.24 -26.35
C ILE A 193 16.32 2.51 -26.44
N GLY A 194 16.93 2.12 -25.32
CA GLY A 194 18.18 1.36 -25.34
C GLY A 194 18.06 -0.01 -26.00
N PHE A 195 16.95 -0.73 -25.75
CA PHE A 195 16.68 -2.00 -26.44
C PHE A 195 16.50 -1.86 -27.95
N TYR A 196 16.16 -0.68 -28.46
CA TYR A 196 16.14 -0.45 -29.90
C TYR A 196 17.57 -0.53 -30.49
N PHE A 197 18.59 -0.04 -29.78
CA PHE A 197 19.98 0.03 -30.28
C PHE A 197 20.77 -1.27 -30.12
N ILE A 198 20.33 -2.19 -29.26
CA ILE A 198 20.97 -3.49 -29.05
C ILE A 198 20.47 -4.49 -30.11
N GLU A 199 21.39 -4.87 -30.99
CA GLU A 199 21.19 -5.93 -31.99
C GLU A 199 22.53 -6.67 -32.17
N THR A 200 22.58 -7.93 -31.76
CA THR A 200 23.80 -8.76 -31.79
C THR A 200 23.90 -9.65 -33.04
N GLY A 201 22.94 -9.52 -33.96
CA GLY A 201 22.90 -10.26 -35.23
C GLY A 201 22.20 -11.63 -35.15
N HIS A 202 22.09 -12.23 -33.95
CA HIS A 202 21.31 -13.44 -33.72
C HIS A 202 19.88 -13.09 -33.26
N LYS A 203 18.99 -12.92 -34.23
CA LYS A 203 17.58 -12.53 -34.04
C LYS A 203 16.80 -13.32 -32.96
N PRO A 204 16.97 -14.65 -32.77
CA PRO A 204 16.23 -15.36 -31.71
C PRO A 204 16.78 -15.09 -30.30
N ALA A 205 18.11 -15.03 -30.13
CA ALA A 205 18.73 -14.77 -28.83
C ALA A 205 18.43 -13.34 -28.34
N ASP A 206 18.52 -12.34 -29.23
CA ASP A 206 18.16 -10.95 -28.92
C ASP A 206 16.71 -10.83 -28.41
N ARG A 207 15.77 -11.53 -29.07
CA ARG A 207 14.35 -11.51 -28.65
C ARG A 207 14.16 -12.13 -27.27
N PHE A 208 14.87 -13.20 -26.97
CA PHE A 208 14.78 -13.87 -25.67
C PHE A 208 15.27 -12.98 -24.54
N PHE A 209 16.44 -12.34 -24.68
CA PHE A 209 16.97 -11.41 -23.67
C PHE A 209 16.10 -10.17 -23.48
N ILE A 210 15.61 -9.58 -24.58
CA ILE A 210 14.68 -8.44 -24.52
C ILE A 210 13.41 -8.85 -23.79
N PHE A 211 12.82 -10.00 -24.13
CA PHE A 211 11.62 -10.50 -23.45
C PHE A 211 11.86 -10.70 -21.95
N MET A 212 12.98 -11.32 -21.56
CA MET A 212 13.33 -11.55 -20.16
C MET A 212 13.45 -10.24 -19.37
N MET A 213 14.24 -9.27 -19.86
CA MET A 213 14.39 -7.98 -19.15
C MET A 213 13.08 -7.20 -19.10
N LEU A 214 12.30 -7.21 -20.18
CA LEU A 214 11.06 -6.45 -20.26
C LEU A 214 9.99 -7.05 -19.34
N THR A 215 9.95 -8.38 -19.22
CA THR A 215 9.14 -9.08 -18.21
C THR A 215 9.54 -8.66 -16.80
N MET A 216 10.86 -8.60 -16.51
CA MET A 216 11.35 -8.21 -15.18
C MET A 216 11.07 -6.73 -14.87
N LEU A 217 11.19 -5.85 -15.86
CA LEU A 217 10.88 -4.43 -15.74
C LEU A 217 9.40 -4.20 -15.45
N VAL A 218 8.52 -4.79 -16.26
CA VAL A 218 7.07 -4.71 -16.05
C VAL A 218 6.69 -5.34 -14.70
N GLY A 219 7.36 -6.42 -14.29
CA GLY A 219 7.13 -7.08 -13.01
C GLY A 219 7.46 -6.18 -11.81
N ASN A 220 8.57 -5.43 -11.89
CA ASN A 220 8.91 -4.46 -10.84
C ASN A 220 7.93 -3.29 -10.80
N ILE A 221 7.52 -2.75 -11.95
CA ILE A 221 6.53 -1.64 -11.99
C ILE A 221 5.19 -2.10 -11.45
N PHE A 222 4.77 -3.32 -11.79
CA PHE A 222 3.58 -3.94 -11.25
C PHE A 222 3.67 -4.06 -9.72
N LEU A 223 4.80 -4.55 -9.20
CA LEU A 223 5.04 -4.65 -7.77
C LEU A 223 5.05 -3.27 -7.08
N LEU A 224 5.62 -2.23 -7.72
CA LEU A 224 5.56 -0.87 -7.20
C LEU A 224 4.12 -0.38 -7.09
N TYR A 225 3.29 -0.62 -8.12
CA TYR A 225 1.89 -0.21 -8.10
C TYR A 225 1.11 -0.92 -6.99
N GLU A 226 1.29 -2.25 -6.84
CA GLU A 226 0.67 -3.04 -5.77
C GLU A 226 1.07 -2.56 -4.37
N LEU A 227 2.34 -2.21 -4.15
CA LEU A 227 2.80 -1.75 -2.84
C LEU A 227 2.48 -0.27 -2.56
N ASP A 228 2.28 0.54 -3.60
CA ASP A 228 1.86 1.95 -3.46
C ASP A 228 0.41 2.06 -3.00
N THR A 229 -0.43 1.07 -3.32
CA THR A 229 -1.84 1.02 -2.94
C THR A 229 -2.14 -0.13 -1.95
N PRO A 230 -1.76 -0.03 -0.67
CA PRO A 230 -1.85 -1.14 0.29
C PRO A 230 -3.27 -1.64 0.56
N PHE A 231 -4.29 -0.79 0.36
CA PHE A 231 -5.70 -1.14 0.56
C PHE A 231 -6.39 -1.69 -0.69
N SER A 232 -5.77 -1.52 -1.87
CA SER A 232 -6.34 -1.94 -3.15
C SER A 232 -5.30 -2.72 -3.97
N GLY A 233 -5.55 -3.98 -4.27
CA GLY A 233 -4.58 -4.78 -5.03
C GLY A 233 -4.75 -6.27 -4.82
N VAL A 234 -3.84 -7.03 -5.41
CA VAL A 234 -3.63 -8.46 -5.12
C VAL A 234 -2.94 -8.62 -3.76
N ILE A 235 -1.95 -7.77 -3.47
CA ILE A 235 -1.28 -7.70 -2.17
C ILE A 235 -1.99 -6.63 -1.35
N CYS A 236 -3.17 -6.97 -0.84
CA CYS A 236 -3.94 -6.07 0.02
C CYS A 236 -3.80 -6.45 1.48
N LEU A 237 -3.88 -5.44 2.34
CA LEU A 237 -3.99 -5.64 3.78
C LEU A 237 -5.26 -6.43 4.11
N ASP A 238 -5.20 -7.21 5.18
CA ASP A 238 -6.28 -8.11 5.56
C ASP A 238 -7.32 -7.39 6.42
N PRO A 239 -8.59 -7.23 5.97
CA PRO A 239 -9.66 -6.67 6.81
C PRO A 239 -10.01 -7.60 7.98
N ASP A 240 -9.59 -8.87 7.96
CA ASP A 240 -9.93 -9.86 8.97
C ASP A 240 -9.41 -9.48 10.36
N LYS A 241 -8.36 -8.66 10.46
CA LYS A 241 -7.87 -8.11 11.75
C LYS A 241 -8.96 -7.30 12.48
N PHE A 242 -9.74 -6.49 11.76
CA PHE A 242 -10.90 -5.80 12.34
C PHE A 242 -12.05 -6.75 12.67
N THR A 243 -12.20 -7.84 11.92
CA THR A 243 -13.18 -8.89 12.22
C THR A 243 -12.84 -9.62 13.51
N GLU A 244 -11.58 -10.01 13.71
CA GLU A 244 -11.09 -10.64 14.94
C GLU A 244 -11.24 -9.69 16.13
N ALA A 245 -10.90 -8.40 15.96
CA ALA A 245 -11.10 -7.40 16.99
C ALA A 245 -12.59 -7.23 17.38
N ALA A 246 -13.50 -7.17 16.40
CA ALA A 246 -14.93 -7.12 16.67
C ALA A 246 -15.43 -8.36 17.43
N GLN A 247 -14.95 -9.55 17.06
CA GLN A 247 -15.29 -10.79 17.76
C GLN A 247 -14.78 -10.80 19.20
N ALA A 248 -13.52 -10.37 19.42
CA ALA A 248 -12.93 -10.24 20.74
C ALA A 248 -13.69 -9.22 21.61
N ILE A 249 -14.08 -8.07 21.04
CA ILE A 249 -14.87 -7.06 21.74
C ILE A 249 -16.25 -7.58 22.10
N ARG A 250 -16.93 -8.33 21.22
CA ARG A 250 -18.23 -8.97 21.55
C ARG A 250 -18.10 -10.00 22.67
N ALA A 251 -17.10 -10.86 22.59
CA ALA A 251 -16.82 -11.88 23.60
C ALA A 251 -16.52 -11.27 24.98
N LEU A 252 -15.76 -10.17 25.03
CA LEU A 252 -15.47 -9.41 26.25
C LEU A 252 -16.66 -8.54 26.70
N GLY A 253 -17.46 -8.06 25.76
CA GLY A 253 -18.62 -7.20 26.00
C GLY A 253 -19.82 -7.94 26.61
N GLY A 254 -19.94 -9.24 26.34
CA GLY A 254 -21.20 -9.96 26.52
C GLY A 254 -22.29 -9.46 25.57
N LEU A 255 -21.87 -8.94 24.41
CA LEU A 255 -22.69 -8.28 23.39
C LEU A 255 -22.85 -9.16 22.15
#